data_AF-A0A369SJB1-F1
#
_entry.id   AF-A0A369SJB1-F1
#
_cell.length_a   1.000
_cell.length_b   1.000
_cell.length_c   1.000
_cell.angle_alpha   90.00
_cell.angle_beta   90.00
_cell.angle_gamma   90.00
#
_symmetry.space_group_name_H-M   'P 1'
#
loop_
_entity.id
_entity.type
_entity.pdbx_description
1 polymer ?
#
loop_
_entity_poly.entity_id
_entity_poly.type
_entity_poly.pdbx_seq_one_letter_code
_entity_poly.pdbx_strand_id
1 'polypeptide(L)'
;MHLVRKLVGRVRSNSDLENQRSRSGSDPSTDDSNSLMNLRKLYVDYCQVPDPSDSGRSLQELKLYKMLPLFCQLFGNAQPSDMFERFGDILPFTKHVSRLFVSEIRRRVSNHASEEASSAIIEYLETTDQSVRSGWNLLKTIQLLSAGNSAIVASLVATSLPSTMVKCMYLFYDLPSPCKSDELTSNRPIETTPSTTTLSTQQQQRRQLQIMYGKILSRLCQFIGPIEELVRKDDLALLMSAVTTWCPNYNKPWRNIASSCIRTISSSKLSTMVLDYIHSKSFHHSII
;
A
#
# COMPACT_ATOMS: atom_id res chain seq x y z
N MET A 1 74.51 -27.27 42.92
CA MET A 1 74.56 -26.51 41.66
C MET A 1 73.15 -26.00 41.35
N HIS A 2 72.99 -24.68 41.29
CA HIS A 2 71.88 -23.88 40.75
C HIS A 2 70.51 -23.82 41.46
N LEU A 3 70.32 -22.71 42.20
CA LEU A 3 69.09 -21.88 42.25
C LEU A 3 68.48 -21.74 40.82
N VAL A 4 67.17 -21.55 40.60
CA VAL A 4 66.46 -20.26 40.72
C VAL A 4 64.92 -20.44 40.83
N ARG A 5 64.33 -19.51 41.60
CA ARG A 5 62.94 -19.22 41.97
C ARG A 5 61.96 -18.93 40.81
N LYS A 6 60.67 -18.89 41.20
CA LYS A 6 59.44 -18.31 40.57
C LYS A 6 58.66 -19.30 39.69
N LEU A 7 57.33 -19.45 39.73
CA LEU A 7 56.22 -18.61 40.22
C LEU A 7 55.07 -19.53 40.67
N VAL A 8 54.55 -19.34 41.89
CA VAL A 8 53.21 -19.80 42.28
C VAL A 8 52.23 -18.70 41.91
N GLY A 9 51.35 -18.96 40.96
CA GLY A 9 50.32 -18.04 40.46
C GLY A 9 48.96 -18.73 40.42
N ARG A 10 48.22 -18.55 41.50
CA ARG A 10 46.85 -18.98 41.78
C ARG A 10 45.91 -18.62 40.63
N VAL A 11 45.14 -19.61 40.13
CA VAL A 11 44.04 -19.44 39.17
C VAL A 11 43.05 -18.41 39.72
N ARG A 12 42.82 -17.32 38.97
CA ARG A 12 41.79 -16.31 39.23
C ARG A 12 40.60 -16.57 38.32
N SER A 13 39.44 -16.74 38.93
CA SER A 13 38.15 -17.02 38.31
C SER A 13 37.72 -15.92 37.33
N ASN A 14 37.05 -16.35 36.26
CA ASN A 14 36.70 -15.59 35.06
C ASN A 14 35.48 -14.67 35.22
N SER A 15 35.24 -14.09 36.40
CA SER A 15 33.96 -13.43 36.73
C SER A 15 33.91 -11.90 36.54
N ASP A 16 35.00 -11.26 36.13
CA ASP A 16 35.09 -9.78 36.18
C ASP A 16 35.20 -9.07 34.80
N LEU A 17 34.88 -9.75 33.69
CA LEU A 17 34.95 -9.14 32.34
C LEU A 17 33.61 -9.00 31.60
N GLU A 18 32.48 -9.40 32.18
CA GLU A 18 31.18 -9.33 31.50
C GLU A 18 30.31 -8.10 31.83
N ASN A 19 30.78 -7.15 32.63
CA ASN A 19 29.90 -6.08 33.14
C ASN A 19 30.05 -4.69 32.47
N GLN A 20 30.49 -4.61 31.21
CA GLN A 20 30.58 -3.33 30.48
C GLN A 20 30.00 -3.30 29.05
N ARG A 21 29.10 -4.23 28.67
CA ARG A 21 28.39 -4.14 27.38
C ARG A 21 26.87 -4.02 27.44
N SER A 22 26.28 -3.95 28.62
CA SER A 22 24.83 -3.80 28.80
C SER A 22 24.42 -2.33 28.94
N ARG A 23 24.63 -1.50 27.91
CA ARG A 23 23.97 -0.20 27.78
C ARG A 23 23.64 0.10 26.33
N SER A 24 22.44 -0.35 25.94
CA SER A 24 21.57 0.17 24.86
C SER A 24 20.77 -0.98 24.25
N GLY A 25 19.89 -1.58 25.03
CA GLY A 25 18.85 -2.46 24.54
C GLY A 25 17.54 -2.01 25.14
N SER A 26 16.80 -1.14 24.45
CA SER A 26 15.39 -0.93 24.76
C SER A 26 14.66 -2.25 24.51
N ASP A 27 13.96 -2.76 25.53
CA ASP A 27 13.11 -3.94 25.41
C ASP A 27 12.10 -3.71 24.26
N PRO A 28 12.04 -4.57 23.22
CA PRO A 28 11.18 -4.36 22.06
C PRO A 28 9.69 -4.19 22.43
N SER A 29 9.27 -4.76 23.55
CA SER A 29 7.92 -4.57 24.10
C SER A 29 7.63 -3.12 24.55
N THR A 30 8.65 -2.41 25.04
CA THR A 30 8.54 -1.03 25.51
C THR A 30 8.53 -0.04 24.35
N ASP A 31 9.32 -0.30 23.30
CA ASP A 31 9.38 0.55 22.11
C ASP A 31 8.08 0.50 21.29
N ASP A 32 7.48 -0.68 21.17
CA ASP A 32 6.15 -0.87 20.57
C ASP A 32 5.04 -0.15 21.34
N SER A 33 5.12 -0.15 22.67
CA SER A 33 4.16 0.56 23.53
C SER A 33 4.27 2.08 23.34
N ASN A 34 5.49 2.61 23.34
CA ASN A 34 5.76 4.04 23.11
C ASN A 34 5.33 4.48 21.71
N SER A 35 5.63 3.68 20.68
CA SER A 35 5.22 3.91 19.30
C SER A 35 3.70 3.94 19.15
N LEU A 36 2.98 3.05 19.84
CA LEU A 36 1.52 3.04 19.84
C LEU A 36 0.92 4.27 20.54
N MET A 37 1.49 4.69 21.67
CA MET A 37 1.08 5.93 22.34
C MET A 37 1.30 7.15 21.45
N ASN A 38 2.42 7.20 20.73
CA ASN A 38 2.72 8.25 19.77
C ASN A 38 1.69 8.27 18.62
N LEU A 39 1.35 7.11 18.06
CA LEU A 39 0.33 7.01 17.02
C LEU A 39 -1.03 7.54 17.51
N ARG A 40 -1.46 7.15 18.71
CA ARG A 40 -2.71 7.65 19.31
C ARG A 40 -2.68 9.16 19.51
N LYS A 41 -1.58 9.71 20.01
CA LYS A 41 -1.41 11.15 20.18
C LYS A 41 -1.49 11.90 18.85
N LEU A 42 -0.78 11.43 17.83
CA LEU A 42 -0.85 12.00 16.49
C LEU A 42 -2.26 11.95 15.91
N TYR A 43 -3.00 10.88 16.20
CA TYR A 43 -4.38 10.74 15.74
C TYR A 43 -5.34 11.72 16.43
N VAL A 44 -5.18 11.93 17.75
CA VAL A 44 -5.92 12.97 18.48
C VAL A 44 -5.62 14.35 17.89
N ASP A 45 -4.35 14.67 17.64
CA ASP A 45 -3.94 15.93 17.03
C ASP A 45 -4.48 16.10 15.59
N TYR A 46 -4.67 15.00 14.86
CA TYR A 46 -5.30 14.98 13.53
C TYR A 46 -6.79 15.32 13.61
N CYS A 47 -7.50 14.78 14.59
CA CYS A 47 -8.92 15.02 14.82
C CYS A 47 -9.24 16.45 15.30
N GLN A 48 -8.26 17.14 15.90
CA GLN A 48 -8.42 18.50 16.42
C GLN A 48 -8.20 19.61 15.38
N VAL A 49 -7.89 19.28 14.11
CA VAL A 49 -7.71 20.29 13.07
C VAL A 49 -9.06 20.98 12.79
N PRO A 50 -9.18 22.31 13.00
CA PRO A 50 -10.44 23.02 12.80
C PRO A 50 -10.86 23.13 11.31
N ASP A 51 -12.12 23.53 11.13
CA ASP A 51 -12.96 23.52 9.90
C ASP A 51 -12.34 24.12 8.60
N PRO A 52 -12.98 23.94 7.43
CA PRO A 52 -12.49 23.25 6.25
C PRO A 52 -11.86 24.21 5.24
N SER A 53 -10.97 25.12 5.69
CA SER A 53 -10.14 25.89 4.76
C SER A 53 -9.24 24.96 3.95
N ASP A 54 -8.87 25.35 2.73
CA ASP A 54 -7.94 24.56 1.90
C ASP A 54 -6.60 24.32 2.63
N SER A 55 -6.14 25.32 3.39
CA SER A 55 -4.97 25.22 4.26
C SER A 55 -5.19 24.20 5.39
N GLY A 56 -6.36 24.19 6.02
CA GLY A 56 -6.72 23.21 7.07
C GLY A 56 -6.77 21.78 6.54
N ARG A 57 -7.36 21.56 5.36
CA ARG A 57 -7.40 20.24 4.70
C ARG A 57 -6.00 19.75 4.36
N SER A 58 -5.17 20.59 3.75
CA SER A 58 -3.79 20.24 3.40
C SER A 58 -2.95 19.88 4.64
N LEU A 59 -3.13 20.60 5.75
CA LEU A 59 -2.48 20.30 7.03
C LEU A 59 -2.98 18.97 7.62
N GLN A 60 -4.29 18.73 7.55
CA GLN A 60 -4.89 17.47 8.01
C GLN A 60 -4.35 16.28 7.21
N GLU A 61 -4.28 16.37 5.88
CA GLU A 61 -3.63 15.34 5.04
C GLU A 61 -2.18 15.11 5.45
N LEU A 62 -1.41 16.18 5.67
CA LEU A 62 -0.01 16.09 6.08
C LEU A 62 0.16 15.38 7.43
N LYS A 63 -0.70 15.66 8.41
CA LYS A 63 -0.72 14.93 9.68
C LYS A 63 -1.02 13.46 9.47
N LEU A 64 -1.96 13.12 8.58
CA LEU A 64 -2.26 11.73 8.23
C LEU A 64 -1.06 11.02 7.62
N TYR A 65 -0.39 11.64 6.64
CA TYR A 65 0.83 11.08 6.04
C TYR A 65 1.92 10.77 7.06
N LYS A 66 2.11 11.63 8.07
CA LYS A 66 3.09 11.40 9.14
C LYS A 66 2.77 10.18 10.00
N MET A 67 1.50 9.78 10.10
CA MET A 67 1.09 8.60 10.86
C MET A 67 1.30 7.28 10.10
N LEU A 68 1.33 7.31 8.76
CA LEU A 68 1.34 6.08 7.93
C LEU A 68 2.58 5.20 8.15
N PRO A 69 3.83 5.73 8.16
CA PRO A 69 5.01 4.91 8.41
C PRO A 69 4.99 4.28 9.80
N LEU A 70 4.57 5.04 10.82
CA LEU A 70 4.46 4.58 12.20
C LEU A 70 3.42 3.46 12.33
N PHE A 71 2.27 3.61 11.67
CA PHE A 71 1.25 2.55 11.59
C PHE A 71 1.81 1.30 10.90
N CYS A 72 2.51 1.47 9.78
CA CYS A 72 3.12 0.36 9.05
C CYS A 72 4.21 -0.35 9.85
N GLN A 73 4.96 0.37 10.68
CA GLN A 73 5.96 -0.20 11.59
C GLN A 73 5.29 -1.04 12.68
N LEU A 74 4.27 -0.48 13.35
CA LEU A 74 3.55 -1.15 14.44
C LEU A 74 2.80 -2.41 13.99
N PHE A 75 2.13 -2.35 12.85
CA PHE A 75 1.23 -3.42 12.39
C PHE A 75 1.79 -4.24 11.24
N GLY A 76 3.01 -3.94 10.77
CA GLY A 76 3.63 -4.62 9.63
C GLY A 76 3.84 -6.12 9.82
N ASN A 77 4.08 -6.53 11.07
CA ASN A 77 4.29 -7.93 11.47
C ASN A 77 3.22 -8.43 12.46
N ALA A 78 2.23 -7.60 12.79
CA ALA A 78 1.16 -7.95 13.71
C ALA A 78 0.12 -8.84 13.02
N GLN A 79 -0.65 -9.61 13.80
CA GLN A 79 -1.81 -10.30 13.27
C GLN A 79 -2.91 -9.28 12.91
N PRO A 80 -3.73 -9.53 11.87
CA PRO A 80 -4.76 -8.57 11.48
C PRO A 80 -5.80 -8.26 12.59
N SER A 81 -6.01 -9.20 13.52
CA SER A 81 -6.83 -9.02 14.72
C SER A 81 -6.29 -7.92 15.66
N ASP A 82 -4.97 -7.79 15.75
CA ASP A 82 -4.30 -6.95 16.74
C ASP A 82 -4.55 -5.46 16.49
N MET A 83 -4.83 -5.07 15.23
CA MET A 83 -5.15 -3.69 14.88
C MET A 83 -6.35 -3.17 15.67
N PHE A 84 -7.38 -4.01 15.84
CA PHE A 84 -8.61 -3.62 16.52
C PHE A 84 -8.40 -3.52 18.04
N GLU A 85 -7.64 -4.45 18.61
CA GLU A 85 -7.37 -4.50 20.04
C GLU A 85 -6.42 -3.38 20.48
N ARG A 86 -5.39 -3.10 19.68
CA ARG A 86 -4.36 -2.13 20.03
C ARG A 86 -4.71 -0.70 19.61
N PHE A 87 -5.56 -0.49 18.61
CA PHE A 87 -5.91 0.85 18.14
C PHE A 87 -7.43 1.03 18.02
N GLY A 88 -8.05 1.50 19.12
CA GLY A 88 -9.52 1.64 19.21
C GLY A 88 -10.14 2.54 18.13
N ASP A 89 -9.38 3.48 17.58
CA ASP A 89 -9.81 4.36 16.49
C ASP A 89 -9.60 3.77 15.08
N ILE A 90 -9.36 2.45 14.96
CA ILE A 90 -9.04 1.81 13.68
C ILE A 90 -10.10 2.05 12.61
N LEU A 91 -11.40 2.04 12.94
CA LEU A 91 -12.47 2.19 11.95
C LEU A 91 -12.52 3.64 11.39
N PRO A 92 -12.60 4.69 12.22
CA PRO A 92 -12.41 6.06 11.76
C PRO A 92 -11.11 6.26 10.97
N PHE A 93 -9.97 5.79 11.50
CA PHE A 93 -8.67 5.91 10.83
C PHE A 93 -8.69 5.26 9.44
N THR A 94 -9.28 4.07 9.31
CA THR A 94 -9.45 3.38 8.03
C THR A 94 -10.21 4.24 7.02
N LYS A 95 -11.28 4.93 7.45
CA LYS A 95 -12.03 5.85 6.58
C LYS A 95 -11.17 7.04 6.16
N HIS A 96 -10.37 7.60 7.05
CA HIS A 96 -9.48 8.72 6.72
C HIS A 96 -8.38 8.31 5.73
N VAL A 97 -7.69 7.19 5.97
CA VAL A 97 -6.66 6.63 5.08
C VAL A 97 -7.22 6.33 3.69
N SER A 98 -8.36 5.65 3.63
CA SER A 98 -8.98 5.31 2.34
C SER A 98 -9.50 6.53 1.58
N ARG A 99 -10.08 7.53 2.27
CA ARG A 99 -10.44 8.82 1.64
C ARG A 99 -9.24 9.57 1.10
N LEU A 100 -8.12 9.57 1.83
CA LEU A 100 -6.88 10.18 1.36
C LEU A 100 -6.44 9.53 0.05
N PHE A 101 -6.40 8.20 -0.02
CA PHE A 101 -6.05 7.49 -1.25
C PHE A 101 -6.98 7.86 -2.41
N VAL A 102 -8.30 7.82 -2.20
CA VAL A 102 -9.26 8.17 -3.24
C VAL A 102 -9.08 9.62 -3.71
N SER A 103 -8.77 10.54 -2.80
CA SER A 103 -8.54 11.95 -3.12
C SER A 103 -7.24 12.16 -3.90
N GLU A 104 -6.16 11.47 -3.52
CA GLU A 104 -4.87 11.52 -4.20
C GLU A 104 -4.95 10.95 -5.62
N ILE A 105 -5.69 9.85 -5.81
CA ILE A 105 -5.97 9.31 -7.15
C ILE A 105 -6.75 10.33 -7.97
N ARG A 106 -7.88 10.82 -7.46
CA ARG A 106 -8.73 11.78 -8.20
C ARG A 106 -7.97 13.03 -8.61
N ARG A 107 -7.10 13.53 -7.73
CA ARG A 107 -6.25 14.70 -8.01
C ARG A 107 -5.33 14.48 -9.21
N ARG A 108 -4.82 13.26 -9.41
CA ARG A 108 -3.91 12.90 -10.50
C ARG A 108 -4.61 12.53 -11.81
N VAL A 109 -5.88 12.16 -11.73
CA VAL A 109 -6.71 11.93 -12.92
C VAL A 109 -7.27 13.25 -13.47
N SER A 110 -7.45 14.26 -12.62
CA SER A 110 -8.13 15.51 -12.98
C SER A 110 -7.42 16.24 -14.12
N ASN A 111 -8.11 16.44 -15.24
CA ASN A 111 -7.63 17.14 -16.44
C ASN A 111 -6.46 16.48 -17.20
N HIS A 112 -6.23 15.19 -17.00
CA HIS A 112 -5.22 14.42 -17.73
C HIS A 112 -5.87 13.43 -18.71
N ALA A 113 -5.23 13.19 -19.85
CA ALA A 113 -5.58 12.04 -20.68
C ALA A 113 -5.11 10.72 -20.01
N SER A 114 -5.57 9.58 -20.53
CA SER A 114 -5.47 8.30 -19.83
C SER A 114 -4.02 7.89 -19.52
N GLU A 115 -3.10 8.10 -20.49
CA GLU A 115 -1.68 7.79 -20.34
C GLU A 115 -1.00 8.67 -19.27
N GLU A 116 -1.22 9.98 -19.30
CA GLU A 116 -0.65 10.92 -18.32
C GLU A 116 -1.22 10.68 -16.92
N ALA A 117 -2.52 10.42 -16.81
CA ALA A 117 -3.18 10.09 -15.56
C ALA A 117 -2.60 8.79 -14.97
N SER A 118 -2.43 7.75 -15.80
CA SER A 118 -1.86 6.47 -15.37
C SER A 118 -0.42 6.64 -14.87
N SER A 119 0.39 7.42 -15.57
CA SER A 119 1.79 7.69 -15.23
C SER A 119 1.91 8.49 -13.93
N ALA A 120 1.11 9.55 -13.76
CA ALA A 120 1.11 10.38 -12.56
C ALA A 120 0.69 9.59 -11.30
N ILE A 121 -0.32 8.72 -11.41
CA ILE A 121 -0.75 7.84 -10.31
C ILE A 121 0.40 6.92 -9.90
N ILE A 122 1.01 6.28 -10.89
CA ILE A 122 2.08 5.33 -10.68
C ILE A 122 3.30 5.97 -10.02
N GLU A 123 3.74 7.12 -10.52
CA GLU A 123 4.90 7.84 -9.98
C GLU A 123 4.70 8.12 -8.48
N TYR A 124 3.50 8.55 -8.11
CA TYR A 124 3.13 8.75 -6.72
C TYR A 124 3.13 7.47 -5.89
N LEU A 125 2.59 6.37 -6.42
CA LEU A 125 2.55 5.09 -5.71
C LEU A 125 3.93 4.47 -5.56
N GLU A 126 4.86 4.75 -6.48
CA GLU A 126 6.26 4.29 -6.42
C GLU A 126 7.16 5.19 -5.56
N THR A 127 6.71 6.39 -5.20
CA THR A 127 7.48 7.32 -4.37
C THR A 127 7.64 6.79 -2.94
N THR A 128 8.87 6.38 -2.60
CA THR A 128 9.25 5.78 -1.31
C THR A 128 9.52 6.82 -0.20
N ASP A 129 9.99 6.33 0.96
CA ASP A 129 9.96 6.95 2.30
C ASP A 129 10.58 8.34 2.47
N GLN A 130 11.28 8.88 1.47
CA GLN A 130 11.87 10.22 1.53
C GLN A 130 10.85 11.34 1.25
N SER A 131 9.68 11.00 0.68
CA SER A 131 8.61 11.96 0.42
C SER A 131 7.73 12.18 1.64
N VAL A 132 7.46 13.45 1.92
CA VAL A 132 6.47 13.91 2.91
C VAL A 132 5.07 13.34 2.62
N ARG A 133 4.75 13.07 1.35
CA ARG A 133 3.49 12.49 0.88
C ARG A 133 3.76 11.21 0.09
N SER A 134 4.34 10.20 0.75
CA SER A 134 4.64 8.92 0.11
C SER A 134 3.37 8.12 -0.17
N GLY A 135 3.07 7.88 -1.44
CA GLY A 135 1.97 7.00 -1.88
C GLY A 135 2.24 5.53 -1.55
N TRP A 136 3.52 5.15 -1.47
CA TRP A 136 3.93 3.82 -1.05
C TRP A 136 3.46 3.48 0.38
N ASN A 137 3.72 4.37 1.35
CA ASN A 137 3.28 4.17 2.73
C ASN A 137 1.75 4.17 2.88
N LEU A 138 1.06 4.97 2.06
CA LEU A 138 -0.39 4.95 1.99
C LEU A 138 -0.93 3.60 1.50
N LEU A 139 -0.35 3.07 0.42
CA LEU A 139 -0.75 1.78 -0.12
C LEU A 139 -0.41 0.63 0.84
N LYS A 140 0.75 0.68 1.51
CA LYS A 140 1.15 -0.31 2.53
C LYS A 140 0.19 -0.29 3.73
N THR A 141 -0.24 0.90 4.17
CA THR A 141 -1.26 1.04 5.22
C THR A 141 -2.57 0.40 4.78
N ILE A 142 -3.03 0.69 3.55
CA ILE A 142 -4.24 0.07 2.98
C ILE A 142 -4.09 -1.46 2.87
N GLN A 143 -2.90 -1.96 2.54
CA GLN A 143 -2.63 -3.40 2.50
C GLN A 143 -2.83 -4.06 3.86
N LEU A 144 -2.35 -3.44 4.94
CA LEU A 144 -2.59 -3.92 6.31
C LEU A 144 -4.07 -3.88 6.66
N LEU A 145 -4.73 -2.75 6.40
CA LEU A 145 -6.17 -2.58 6.67
C LEU A 145 -7.04 -3.58 5.89
N SER A 146 -6.70 -3.86 4.63
CA SER A 146 -7.43 -4.86 3.81
C SER A 146 -7.33 -6.29 4.34
N ALA A 147 -6.36 -6.58 5.23
CA ALA A 147 -6.24 -7.86 5.91
C ALA A 147 -7.17 -7.95 7.14
N GLY A 148 -7.75 -6.83 7.56
CA GLY A 148 -8.58 -6.73 8.75
C GLY A 148 -9.92 -7.46 8.63
N ASN A 149 -10.73 -7.35 9.68
CA ASN A 149 -12.05 -7.95 9.73
C ASN A 149 -13.07 -7.24 8.83
N SER A 150 -14.29 -7.78 8.77
CA SER A 150 -15.39 -7.24 7.97
C SER A 150 -15.74 -5.78 8.29
N ALA A 151 -15.55 -5.32 9.53
CA ALA A 151 -15.83 -3.92 9.92
C ALA A 151 -14.81 -2.94 9.32
N ILE A 152 -13.52 -3.33 9.28
CA ILE A 152 -12.48 -2.56 8.59
C ILE A 152 -12.76 -2.54 7.09
N VAL A 153 -13.09 -3.69 6.48
CA VAL A 153 -13.44 -3.76 5.06
C VAL A 153 -14.66 -2.91 4.73
N ALA A 154 -15.70 -2.90 5.57
CA ALA A 154 -16.85 -2.02 5.40
C ALA A 154 -16.46 -0.53 5.45
N SER A 155 -15.47 -0.17 6.26
CA SER A 155 -14.94 1.20 6.30
C SER A 155 -14.17 1.58 5.03
N LEU A 156 -13.48 0.64 4.38
CA LEU A 156 -12.84 0.82 3.07
C LEU A 156 -13.89 0.98 1.95
N VAL A 157 -14.97 0.20 2.01
CA VAL A 157 -16.11 0.28 1.06
C VAL A 157 -16.82 1.63 1.14
N ALA A 158 -17.06 2.11 2.36
CA ALA A 158 -17.78 3.36 2.62
C ALA A 158 -17.10 4.59 1.98
N THR A 159 -15.83 4.51 1.61
CA THR A 159 -15.05 5.60 1.04
C THR A 159 -14.74 5.43 -0.44
N SER A 160 -15.34 4.43 -1.09
CA SER A 160 -15.14 4.14 -2.51
C SER A 160 -13.79 3.52 -2.88
N LEU A 161 -13.08 2.92 -1.93
CA LEU A 161 -11.73 2.42 -2.18
C LEU A 161 -11.69 1.29 -3.22
N PRO A 162 -12.46 0.18 -3.11
CA PRO A 162 -12.46 -0.91 -4.10
C PRO A 162 -12.68 -0.42 -5.53
N SER A 163 -13.73 0.38 -5.74
CA SER A 163 -14.07 1.01 -7.01
C SER A 163 -12.92 1.85 -7.58
N THR A 164 -12.33 2.70 -6.74
CA THR A 164 -11.20 3.56 -7.16
C THR A 164 -9.99 2.73 -7.54
N MET A 165 -9.72 1.64 -6.81
CA MET A 165 -8.60 0.76 -7.13
C MET A 165 -8.81 0.00 -8.45
N VAL A 166 -10.02 -0.51 -8.71
CA VAL A 166 -10.33 -1.15 -10.01
C VAL A 166 -10.16 -0.17 -11.17
N LYS A 167 -10.66 1.07 -11.03
CA LYS A 167 -10.48 2.12 -12.03
C LYS A 167 -9.02 2.46 -12.30
N CYS A 168 -8.21 2.65 -11.25
CA CYS A 168 -6.77 2.88 -11.41
C CYS A 168 -6.06 1.72 -12.10
N MET A 169 -6.36 0.48 -11.69
CA MET A 169 -5.77 -0.70 -12.30
C MET A 169 -6.07 -0.79 -13.80
N TYR A 170 -7.30 -0.42 -14.20
CA TYR A 170 -7.67 -0.35 -15.60
C TYR A 170 -6.88 0.71 -16.36
N LEU A 171 -6.72 1.92 -15.78
CA LEU A 171 -5.88 2.99 -16.36
C LEU A 171 -4.43 2.56 -16.54
N PHE A 172 -3.91 1.65 -15.71
CA PHE A 172 -2.53 1.16 -15.83
C PHE A 172 -2.27 0.33 -17.10
N TYR A 173 -3.28 0.07 -17.92
CA TYR A 173 -3.09 -0.55 -19.23
C TYR A 173 -2.48 0.42 -20.24
N ASP A 174 -2.66 1.72 -20.02
CA ASP A 174 -2.15 2.82 -20.84
C ASP A 174 -0.76 3.30 -20.40
N LEU A 175 -0.13 2.62 -19.42
CA LEU A 175 1.22 2.99 -19.01
C LEU A 175 2.21 2.86 -20.15
N PRO A 176 3.15 3.80 -20.32
CA PRO A 176 4.20 3.69 -21.31
C PRO A 176 5.19 2.57 -20.97
N SER A 177 5.94 2.13 -21.98
CA SER A 177 7.02 1.18 -21.77
C SER A 177 8.07 1.76 -20.82
N PRO A 178 8.52 1.01 -19.79
CA PRO A 178 9.52 1.48 -18.83
C PRO A 178 10.88 1.81 -19.45
N CYS A 179 11.13 1.43 -20.71
CA CYS A 179 12.39 1.74 -21.41
C CYS A 179 12.34 3.02 -22.27
N LYS A 180 11.16 3.64 -22.48
CA LYS A 180 11.02 4.79 -23.40
C LYS A 180 11.17 6.16 -22.73
N SER A 181 11.16 6.22 -21.40
CA SER A 181 11.20 7.50 -20.67
C SER A 181 12.51 8.26 -20.82
N ASP A 182 13.61 7.62 -21.24
CA ASP A 182 14.93 8.26 -21.42
C ASP A 182 15.18 8.79 -22.85
N GLU A 183 14.41 8.38 -23.86
CA GLU A 183 14.70 8.74 -25.26
C GLU A 183 14.24 10.16 -25.64
N LEU A 184 13.27 10.74 -24.93
CA LEU A 184 12.69 12.05 -25.26
C LEU A 184 13.44 13.24 -24.63
N THR A 185 14.42 13.01 -23.75
CA THR A 185 15.20 14.07 -23.08
C THR A 185 16.69 14.09 -23.42
N SER A 186 17.19 13.18 -24.27
CA SER A 186 18.61 13.09 -24.56
C SER A 186 19.02 13.78 -25.86
N ASN A 187 19.14 15.11 -25.80
CA ASN A 187 20.10 15.87 -26.61
C ASN A 187 21.39 16.12 -25.79
N ARG A 188 21.86 15.12 -25.02
CA ARG A 188 23.14 15.21 -24.30
C ARG A 188 24.14 14.19 -24.86
N PRO A 189 25.42 14.57 -25.03
CA PRO A 189 26.44 13.65 -25.51
C PRO A 189 26.54 12.43 -24.60
N ILE A 190 26.71 11.27 -25.23
CA ILE A 190 26.80 9.95 -24.61
C ILE A 190 28.05 9.91 -23.71
N GLU A 191 27.85 10.04 -22.41
CA GLU A 191 28.80 9.54 -21.42
C GLU A 191 28.32 8.17 -20.94
N THR A 192 29.19 7.18 -21.14
CA THR A 192 28.98 5.77 -20.82
C THR A 192 28.74 5.55 -19.33
N THR A 193 27.58 4.92 -19.02
CA THR A 193 27.16 4.22 -17.78
C THR A 193 26.66 5.08 -16.61
N PRO A 194 25.33 5.21 -16.44
CA PRO A 194 24.61 4.62 -15.29
C PRO A 194 23.18 4.09 -15.58
N SER A 195 22.73 3.99 -16.84
CA SER A 195 21.33 3.72 -17.21
C SER A 195 20.80 2.30 -16.92
N THR A 196 21.66 1.28 -16.83
CA THR A 196 21.21 -0.11 -16.58
C THR A 196 20.73 -0.34 -15.14
N THR A 197 21.37 0.33 -14.16
CA THR A 197 21.06 0.14 -12.73
C THR A 197 19.75 0.83 -12.33
N THR A 198 19.48 2.02 -12.88
CA THR A 198 18.26 2.79 -12.60
C THR A 198 17.01 2.10 -13.16
N LEU A 199 17.05 1.62 -14.41
CA LEU A 199 15.98 0.85 -15.03
C LEU A 199 15.64 -0.42 -14.24
N SER A 200 16.66 -1.14 -13.73
CA SER A 200 16.44 -2.33 -12.91
C SER A 200 15.75 -2.03 -11.57
N THR A 201 16.01 -0.85 -11.00
CA THR A 201 15.41 -0.40 -9.74
C THR A 201 13.94 -0.02 -9.92
N GLN A 202 13.61 0.74 -10.98
CA GLN A 202 12.22 1.12 -11.28
C GLN A 202 11.36 -0.11 -11.61
N GLN A 203 11.89 -1.07 -12.38
CA GLN A 203 11.18 -2.32 -12.65
C GLN A 203 10.93 -3.13 -11.38
N GLN A 204 11.88 -3.15 -10.45
CA GLN A 204 11.70 -3.81 -9.17
C GLN A 204 10.64 -3.12 -8.30
N GLN A 205 10.64 -1.79 -8.25
CA GLN A 205 9.59 -1.00 -7.57
C GLN A 205 8.21 -1.29 -8.16
N ARG A 206 8.09 -1.27 -9.50
CA ARG A 206 6.86 -1.62 -10.21
C ARG A 206 6.33 -3.01 -9.84
N ARG A 207 7.23 -4.00 -9.78
CA ARG A 207 6.88 -5.36 -9.40
C ARG A 207 6.35 -5.43 -7.98
N GLN A 208 7.01 -4.77 -7.04
CA GLN A 208 6.56 -4.74 -5.64
C GLN A 208 5.21 -4.05 -5.51
N LEU A 209 5.00 -2.95 -6.23
CA LEU A 209 3.72 -2.25 -6.31
C LEU A 209 2.61 -3.19 -6.82
N GLN A 210 2.84 -3.91 -7.93
CA GLN A 210 1.88 -4.87 -8.48
C GLN A 210 1.53 -5.97 -7.48
N ILE A 211 2.53 -6.52 -6.77
CA ILE A 211 2.30 -7.54 -5.73
C ILE A 211 1.42 -6.97 -4.61
N MET A 212 1.71 -5.76 -4.14
CA MET A 212 0.94 -5.10 -3.08
C MET A 212 -0.50 -4.82 -3.52
N TYR A 213 -0.67 -4.28 -4.73
CA TYR A 213 -1.95 -3.97 -5.32
C TYR A 213 -2.82 -5.22 -5.48
N GLY A 214 -2.22 -6.30 -6.00
CA GLY A 214 -2.88 -7.60 -6.14
C GLY A 214 -3.33 -8.18 -4.82
N LYS A 215 -2.49 -8.11 -3.77
CA LYS A 215 -2.84 -8.54 -2.41
C LYS A 215 -4.04 -7.77 -1.86
N ILE A 216 -4.09 -6.46 -2.05
CA ILE A 216 -5.22 -5.62 -1.59
C ILE A 216 -6.51 -6.03 -2.31
N LEU A 217 -6.52 -6.01 -3.64
CA LEU A 217 -7.74 -6.28 -4.40
C LEU A 217 -8.23 -7.72 -4.20
N SER A 218 -7.33 -8.70 -4.15
CA SER A 218 -7.69 -10.10 -3.91
C SER A 218 -8.31 -10.29 -2.53
N ARG A 219 -7.82 -9.60 -1.49
CA ARG A 219 -8.44 -9.63 -0.16
C ARG A 219 -9.83 -8.99 -0.16
N LEU A 220 -9.97 -7.82 -0.78
CA LEU A 220 -11.27 -7.14 -0.87
C LEU A 220 -12.31 -8.01 -1.60
N CYS A 221 -11.90 -8.71 -2.66
CA CYS A 221 -12.78 -9.61 -3.42
C CYS A 221 -13.22 -10.87 -2.65
N GLN A 222 -12.68 -11.14 -1.46
CA GLN A 222 -13.17 -12.23 -0.60
C GLN A 222 -14.42 -11.83 0.21
N PHE A 223 -14.75 -10.53 0.25
CA PHE A 223 -15.90 -10.01 0.97
C PHE A 223 -17.00 -9.60 -0.01
N ILE A 224 -18.26 -9.87 0.34
CA ILE A 224 -19.40 -9.50 -0.51
C ILE A 224 -19.58 -7.97 -0.62
N GLY A 225 -19.29 -7.22 0.45
CA GLY A 225 -19.47 -5.76 0.50
C GLY A 225 -18.71 -4.99 -0.60
N PRO A 226 -17.39 -5.23 -0.79
CA PRO A 226 -16.64 -4.70 -1.92
C PRO A 226 -17.22 -5.09 -3.29
N ILE A 227 -17.65 -6.34 -3.48
CA ILE A 227 -18.22 -6.81 -4.75
C ILE A 227 -19.52 -6.05 -5.06
N GLU A 228 -20.42 -5.93 -4.09
CA GLU A 228 -21.66 -5.15 -4.23
C GLU A 228 -21.39 -3.66 -4.47
N GLU A 229 -20.31 -3.12 -3.91
CA GLU A 229 -19.89 -1.75 -4.19
C GLU A 229 -19.45 -1.58 -5.65
N LEU A 230 -18.68 -2.53 -6.18
CA LEU A 230 -18.30 -2.53 -7.59
C LEU A 230 -19.53 -2.62 -8.50
N VAL A 231 -20.50 -3.46 -8.16
CA VAL A 231 -21.79 -3.56 -8.89
C VAL A 231 -22.54 -2.23 -8.86
N ARG A 232 -22.71 -1.63 -7.68
CA ARG A 232 -23.41 -0.34 -7.51
C ARG A 232 -22.79 0.81 -8.31
N LYS A 233 -21.52 0.69 -8.70
CA LYS A 233 -20.76 1.71 -9.41
C LYS A 233 -20.43 1.35 -10.85
N ASP A 234 -20.96 0.24 -11.35
CA ASP A 234 -20.68 -0.31 -12.67
C ASP A 234 -19.21 -0.72 -12.91
N ASP A 235 -18.39 -0.74 -11.85
CA ASP A 235 -16.95 -1.05 -11.94
C ASP A 235 -16.67 -2.55 -11.98
N LEU A 236 -17.67 -3.40 -11.65
CA LEU A 236 -17.52 -4.84 -11.87
C LEU A 236 -17.48 -5.17 -13.38
N ALA A 237 -18.21 -4.42 -14.21
CA ALA A 237 -18.09 -4.58 -15.67
C ALA A 237 -16.71 -4.14 -16.14
N LEU A 238 -16.18 -3.02 -15.61
CA LEU A 238 -14.82 -2.57 -15.90
C LEU A 238 -13.77 -3.63 -15.53
N LEU A 239 -13.92 -4.30 -14.39
CA LEU A 239 -13.04 -5.40 -13.98
C LEU A 239 -13.14 -6.62 -14.91
N MET A 240 -14.34 -6.96 -15.38
CA MET A 240 -14.55 -8.02 -16.37
C MET A 240 -13.89 -7.68 -17.71
N SER A 241 -14.11 -6.45 -18.20
CA SER A 241 -13.48 -5.93 -19.41
C SER A 241 -11.96 -5.94 -19.29
N ALA A 242 -11.40 -5.60 -18.12
CA ALA A 242 -9.96 -5.62 -17.90
C ALA A 242 -9.32 -6.98 -18.25
N VAL A 243 -10.02 -8.10 -18.05
CA VAL A 243 -9.46 -9.44 -18.34
C VAL A 243 -9.36 -9.71 -19.84
N THR A 244 -10.22 -9.09 -20.67
CA THR A 244 -10.28 -9.32 -22.12
C THR A 244 -9.67 -8.18 -22.94
N THR A 245 -9.59 -6.97 -22.38
CA THR A 245 -8.99 -5.81 -23.03
C THR A 245 -7.54 -6.08 -23.41
N TRP A 246 -7.19 -5.72 -24.64
CA TRP A 246 -5.80 -5.79 -25.10
C TRP A 246 -4.92 -4.87 -24.26
N CYS A 247 -3.74 -5.35 -23.86
CA CYS A 247 -2.72 -4.50 -23.25
C CYS A 247 -1.32 -4.97 -23.65
N PRO A 248 -0.33 -4.06 -23.67
CA PRO A 248 1.04 -4.40 -23.97
C PRO A 248 1.60 -5.47 -23.02
N ASN A 249 2.59 -6.23 -23.48
CA ASN A 249 3.19 -7.33 -22.71
C ASN A 249 3.69 -6.89 -21.32
N TYR A 250 4.25 -5.69 -21.21
CA TYR A 250 4.77 -5.15 -19.96
C TYR A 250 3.66 -4.74 -18.97
N ASN A 251 2.41 -4.54 -19.43
CA ASN A 251 1.24 -4.25 -18.60
C ASN A 251 0.42 -5.50 -18.24
N LYS A 252 0.78 -6.68 -18.78
CA LYS A 252 0.13 -7.97 -18.44
C LYS A 252 0.04 -8.27 -16.93
N PRO A 253 0.99 -7.89 -16.06
CA PRO A 253 0.83 -8.12 -14.63
C PRO A 253 -0.42 -7.46 -14.02
N TRP A 254 -0.83 -6.29 -14.51
CA TRP A 254 -2.08 -5.64 -14.09
C TRP A 254 -3.31 -6.46 -14.50
N ARG A 255 -3.30 -7.03 -15.71
CA ARG A 255 -4.33 -7.97 -16.15
C ARG A 255 -4.39 -9.24 -15.33
N ASN A 256 -3.24 -9.76 -14.90
CA ASN A 256 -3.21 -10.93 -14.02
C ASN A 256 -3.87 -10.65 -12.67
N ILE A 257 -3.74 -9.42 -12.14
CA ILE A 257 -4.44 -8.99 -10.94
C ILE A 257 -5.96 -8.98 -11.19
N ALA A 258 -6.43 -8.42 -12.31
CA ALA A 258 -7.84 -8.44 -12.70
C ALA A 258 -8.40 -9.88 -12.77
N SER A 259 -7.68 -10.78 -13.45
CA SER A 259 -8.04 -12.20 -13.57
C SER A 259 -8.11 -12.90 -12.21
N SER A 260 -7.18 -12.58 -11.30
CA SER A 260 -7.20 -13.12 -9.93
C SER A 260 -8.44 -12.66 -9.18
N CYS A 261 -8.82 -11.38 -9.30
CA CYS A 261 -10.02 -10.84 -8.68
C CYS A 261 -11.28 -11.51 -9.20
N ILE A 262 -11.43 -11.65 -10.52
CA ILE A 262 -12.56 -12.36 -11.13
C ILE A 262 -12.63 -13.80 -10.62
N ARG A 263 -11.51 -14.52 -10.57
CA ARG A 263 -11.47 -15.88 -10.02
C ARG A 263 -11.97 -15.94 -8.58
N THR A 264 -11.51 -15.02 -7.72
CA THR A 264 -11.96 -14.93 -6.33
C THR A 264 -13.46 -14.65 -6.25
N ILE A 265 -13.98 -13.72 -7.05
CA ILE A 265 -15.42 -13.40 -7.11
C ILE A 265 -16.22 -14.62 -7.56
N SER A 266 -15.81 -15.30 -8.63
CA SER A 266 -16.48 -16.51 -9.14
C SER A 266 -16.51 -17.66 -8.13
N SER A 267 -15.53 -17.74 -7.23
CA SER A 267 -15.50 -18.74 -6.16
C SER A 267 -16.25 -18.33 -4.88
N SER A 268 -16.74 -17.09 -4.80
CA SER A 268 -17.41 -16.54 -3.62
C SER A 268 -18.91 -16.80 -3.64
N LYS A 269 -19.54 -16.83 -2.45
CA LYS A 269 -21.01 -16.84 -2.35
C LYS A 269 -21.55 -15.46 -2.74
N LEU A 270 -22.03 -15.34 -3.97
CA LEU A 270 -22.56 -14.09 -4.52
C LEU A 270 -23.97 -13.79 -4.01
N SER A 271 -24.30 -12.52 -3.84
CA SER A 271 -25.67 -12.07 -3.58
C SER A 271 -26.48 -12.04 -4.87
N THR A 272 -27.81 -12.04 -4.75
CA THR A 272 -28.73 -11.94 -5.91
C THR A 272 -28.43 -10.70 -6.75
N MET A 273 -28.16 -9.57 -6.09
CA MET A 273 -27.75 -8.33 -6.74
C MET A 273 -26.56 -8.52 -7.70
N VAL A 274 -25.55 -9.28 -7.28
CA VAL A 274 -24.35 -9.51 -8.10
C VAL A 274 -24.66 -10.46 -9.27
N LEU A 275 -25.45 -11.50 -9.01
CA LEU A 275 -25.87 -12.46 -10.05
C LEU A 275 -26.73 -11.78 -11.13
N ASP A 276 -27.73 -11.01 -10.72
CA ASP A 276 -28.62 -10.27 -11.62
C ASP A 276 -27.82 -9.28 -12.47
N TYR A 277 -26.87 -8.59 -11.85
CA TYR A 277 -25.96 -7.70 -12.56
C TYR A 277 -25.12 -8.44 -13.61
N ILE A 278 -24.48 -9.55 -13.24
CA ILE A 278 -23.67 -10.35 -14.17
C ILE A 278 -24.52 -10.81 -15.35
N HIS A 279 -25.71 -11.36 -15.08
CA HIS A 279 -26.62 -11.81 -16.12
C HIS A 279 -26.96 -10.66 -17.08
N SER A 280 -27.36 -9.50 -16.54
CA SER A 280 -27.71 -8.33 -17.36
C SER A 280 -26.57 -7.86 -18.27
N LYS A 281 -25.32 -7.87 -17.80
CA LYS A 281 -24.15 -7.44 -18.57
C LYS A 281 -23.69 -8.51 -19.57
N SER A 282 -23.79 -9.79 -19.22
CA SER A 282 -23.48 -10.91 -20.13
C SER A 282 -24.40 -10.94 -21.34
N PHE A 283 -25.70 -10.67 -21.17
CA PHE A 283 -26.65 -10.62 -22.29
C PHE A 283 -26.33 -9.51 -23.30
N HIS A 284 -25.80 -8.36 -22.86
CA HIS A 284 -25.44 -7.28 -23.78
C HIS A 284 -24.21 -7.58 -24.64
N HIS A 285 -23.33 -8.50 -24.24
CA HIS A 285 -22.16 -8.89 -25.04
C HIS A 285 -22.44 -10.04 -26.03
N SER A 286 -23.62 -10.67 -25.96
CA SER A 286 -24.03 -11.75 -26.87
C SER A 286 -25.02 -11.31 -27.96
N ILE A 287 -25.39 -10.02 -28.01
CA ILE A 287 -26.37 -9.46 -28.95
C ILE A 287 -25.73 -8.47 -29.96
N ILE A 288 -24.40 -8.37 -29.99
CA ILE A 288 -23.63 -7.60 -30.99
C ILE A 288 -22.67 -8.56 -31.69
#